data_AF-A0A816NPD2-F1
#
_entry.id   AF-A0A816NPD2-F1
#
_cell.length_a   1.000
_cell.length_b   1.000
_cell.length_c   1.000
_cell.angle_alpha   90.00
_cell.angle_beta   90.00
_cell.angle_gamma   90.00
#
_symmetry.space_group_name_H-M   'P 1'
#
loop_
_entity.id
_entity.type
_entity.pdbx_description
1 polymer ?
#
loop_
_entity_poly.entity_id
_entity_poly.type
_entity_poly.pdbx_seq_one_letter_code
_entity_poly.pdbx_strand_id
1 'polypeptide(L)'
;MIIGLTLPITMWNVNDCQYRTNNICEGFHNRLNRRIERAHANIWSFIKSIVSEEARFQHLHVQMNTGATHRSVSSSSSGIQKRIDILMARYKNNDIDVKQMWDN
;
A
#
# COMPACT_ATOMS: atom_id res chain seq x y z
N MET A 1 25.75 -9.74 19.00
CA MET A 1 25.81 -10.48 17.73
C MET A 1 24.46 -11.16 17.54
N ILE A 2 23.53 -10.51 16.82
CA ILE A 2 22.19 -11.07 16.59
C ILE A 2 22.26 -11.84 15.27
N ILE A 3 22.29 -13.16 15.38
CA ILE A 3 22.24 -14.11 14.28
C ILE A 3 20.76 -14.47 14.12
N GLY A 4 20.19 -14.37 12.91
CA GLY A 4 18.97 -15.16 12.61
C GLY A 4 17.80 -14.50 11.88
N LEU A 5 17.96 -13.37 11.17
CA LEU A 5 16.91 -12.89 10.25
C LEU A 5 17.46 -12.64 8.85
N THR A 6 18.05 -13.67 8.24
CA THR A 6 18.28 -13.68 6.79
C THR A 6 16.97 -14.08 6.10
N LEU A 7 16.24 -13.10 5.58
CA LEU A 7 15.08 -13.37 4.73
C LEU A 7 15.54 -14.19 3.51
N PRO A 8 14.88 -15.31 3.16
CA PRO A 8 15.30 -16.18 2.05
C PRO A 8 15.39 -15.40 0.74
N ILE A 9 16.45 -15.55 -0.06
CA ILE A 9 16.66 -14.79 -1.31
C ILE A 9 15.46 -14.89 -2.29
N THR A 10 14.71 -15.99 -2.23
CA THR A 10 13.48 -16.24 -3.00
C THR A 10 12.33 -15.30 -2.62
N MET A 11 12.37 -14.75 -1.41
CA MET A 11 11.46 -13.70 -0.94
C MET A 11 11.89 -12.30 -1.42
N TRP A 12 13.17 -12.12 -1.77
CA TRP A 12 13.69 -10.83 -2.25
C TRP A 12 13.34 -10.59 -3.72
N ASN A 13 13.16 -11.65 -4.51
CA ASN A 13 12.88 -11.53 -5.93
C ASN A 13 11.97 -12.65 -6.43
N VAL A 14 10.71 -12.31 -6.70
CA VAL A 14 9.80 -13.15 -7.47
C VAL A 14 10.07 -12.87 -8.95
N ASN A 15 11.08 -13.54 -9.50
CA ASN A 15 11.48 -13.37 -10.91
C ASN A 15 10.49 -13.99 -11.91
N ASP A 16 9.50 -14.76 -11.45
CA ASP A 16 8.61 -15.57 -12.29
C ASP A 16 7.12 -15.20 -12.13
N CYS A 17 6.82 -13.96 -11.70
CA CYS A 17 5.46 -13.46 -11.63
C CYS A 17 5.28 -12.30 -12.63
N GLN A 18 4.41 -12.50 -13.62
CA GLN A 18 4.10 -11.49 -14.65
C GLN A 18 3.35 -10.27 -14.08
N TYR A 19 2.84 -10.35 -12.85
CA TYR A 19 2.21 -9.22 -12.19
C TYR A 19 3.27 -8.38 -11.49
N ARG A 20 3.50 -7.18 -12.02
CA ARG A 20 4.24 -6.10 -11.37
C ARG A 20 3.45 -5.61 -10.15
N THR A 21 3.37 -6.42 -9.12
CA THR A 21 2.70 -6.06 -7.87
C THR A 21 3.57 -6.47 -6.70
N ASN A 22 3.88 -5.46 -5.88
CA ASN A 22 4.44 -5.56 -4.54
C ASN A 22 5.97 -5.53 -4.40
N ASN A 23 6.63 -4.48 -4.92
CA ASN A 23 7.93 -4.14 -4.33
C ASN A 23 7.70 -3.41 -3.00
N ILE A 24 7.58 -4.18 -1.91
CA ILE A 24 7.53 -3.66 -0.54
C ILE A 24 8.70 -2.70 -0.30
N CYS A 25 9.86 -2.95 -0.92
CA CYS A 25 11.01 -2.05 -0.83
C CYS A 25 10.77 -0.71 -1.52
N GLU A 26 10.09 -0.65 -2.68
CA GLU A 26 9.70 0.63 -3.30
C GLU A 26 8.71 1.40 -2.43
N GLY A 27 7.72 0.70 -1.86
CA GLY A 27 6.77 1.32 -0.92
C GLY A 27 7.45 1.86 0.34
N PHE A 28 8.40 1.08 0.88
CA PHE A 28 9.24 1.48 2.00
C PHE A 28 10.11 2.70 1.65
N HIS A 29 10.81 2.68 0.53
CA HIS A 29 11.64 3.81 0.07
C HIS A 29 10.83 5.08 -0.15
N ASN A 30 9.68 4.99 -0.83
CA ASN A 30 8.82 6.15 -1.07
C ASN A 30 8.33 6.77 0.25
N ARG A 31 7.94 5.92 1.22
CA ARG A 31 7.48 6.38 2.52
C ARG A 31 8.61 6.95 3.38
N LEU A 32 9.77 6.30 3.37
CA LEU A 32 10.96 6.77 4.08
C LEU A 32 11.41 8.13 3.52
N ASN A 33 11.44 8.29 2.19
CA ASN A 33 11.75 9.56 1.54
C ASN A 33 10.74 10.66 1.92
N ARG A 34 9.45 10.32 1.99
CA ARG A 34 8.42 11.24 2.48
C ARG A 34 8.60 11.62 3.95
N ARG A 35 9.12 10.75 4.81
CA ARG A 35 9.39 11.05 6.22
C ARG A 35 10.67 11.86 6.44
N ILE A 36 11.66 11.64 5.59
CA ILE A 36 12.95 12.33 5.67
C ILE A 36 12.81 13.77 5.16
N GLU A 37 11.87 14.03 4.23
CA GLU A 37 11.52 15.36 3.66
C GLU A 37 12.70 16.15 3.05
N ARG A 38 13.88 15.53 2.95
CA ARG A 38 15.14 16.12 2.50
C ARG A 38 15.94 15.09 1.71
N ALA A 39 16.59 15.52 0.63
CA ALA A 39 17.45 14.66 -0.18
C ALA A 39 18.67 14.14 0.61
N HIS A 40 19.20 14.96 1.52
CA HIS A 40 20.33 14.62 2.38
C HIS A 40 20.00 14.98 3.83
N ALA A 41 19.40 14.05 4.56
CA ALA A 41 19.15 14.25 5.98
C ALA A 41 20.42 14.03 6.81
N ASN A 42 20.52 14.79 7.89
CA ASN A 42 21.51 14.53 8.94
C ASN A 42 21.35 13.09 9.45
N ILE A 43 22.46 12.44 9.81
CA ILE A 43 22.49 11.06 10.32
C ILE A 43 21.50 10.85 11.47
N TRP A 44 21.34 11.83 12.36
CA TRP A 44 20.39 11.76 13.47
C TRP A 44 18.92 11.80 13.01
N SER A 45 18.61 12.62 12.01
CA SER A 45 17.28 12.67 11.40
C SER A 45 16.98 11.37 10.67
N PHE A 46 17.98 10.80 9.98
CA PHE A 46 17.87 9.51 9.31
C PHE A 46 17.59 8.36 10.29
N ILE A 47 18.35 8.27 11.39
CA ILE A 47 18.16 7.26 12.44
C ILE A 47 16.75 7.37 13.05
N LYS A 48 16.29 8.59 13.38
CA LYS A 48 14.92 8.82 13.89
C LYS A 48 13.87 8.33 12.90
N SER A 49 14.05 8.62 11.60
CA SER A 49 13.15 8.16 10.56
C SER A 49 13.11 6.64 10.46
N ILE A 50 14.25 5.95 10.56
CA ILE A 50 14.30 4.48 10.58
C ILE A 50 13.54 3.91 11.77
N VAL A 51 13.85 4.36 12.99
CA VAL A 51 13.18 3.89 14.22
C VAL A 51 11.66 4.09 14.13
N SER A 52 11.24 5.23 13.57
CA SER A 52 9.83 5.52 13.40
C SER A 52 9.13 4.61 12.38
N GLU A 53 9.81 4.13 11.34
CA GLU A 53 9.25 3.17 10.39
C GLU A 53 9.24 1.75 10.97
N GLU A 54 10.25 1.37 11.76
CA GLU A 54 10.25 0.10 12.50
C GLU A 54 9.05 0.00 13.45
N ALA A 55 8.78 1.04 14.23
CA ALA A 55 7.62 1.09 15.11
C ALA A 55 6.29 0.90 14.36
N ARG A 56 6.19 1.41 13.12
CA ARG A 56 5.04 1.20 12.25
C ARG A 56 4.92 -0.26 11.80
N PHE A 57 6.03 -0.90 11.44
CA PHE A 57 6.02 -2.32 11.07
C PHE A 57 5.62 -3.21 12.24
N GLN A 58 6.10 -2.93 13.45
CA GLN A 58 5.68 -3.65 14.66
C GLN A 58 4.18 -3.50 14.90
N HIS A 59 3.65 -2.28 14.76
CA HIS A 59 2.21 -2.04 14.89
C HIS A 59 1.40 -2.79 13.81
N LEU A 60 1.85 -2.78 12.55
CA LEU A 60 1.21 -3.54 11.47
C LEU A 60 1.25 -5.05 11.74
N HIS A 61 2.36 -5.57 12.25
CA HIS A 61 2.50 -6.97 12.64
C HIS A 61 1.50 -7.35 13.74
N VAL A 62 1.40 -6.54 14.80
CA VAL A 62 0.40 -6.73 15.86
C VAL A 62 -1.03 -6.70 15.30
N GLN A 63 -1.33 -5.77 14.38
CA GLN A 63 -2.64 -5.71 13.71
C GLN A 63 -2.95 -6.97 12.89
N MET A 64 -1.98 -7.48 12.13
CA MET A 64 -2.14 -8.71 11.36
C MET A 64 -2.39 -9.91 12.28
N ASN A 65 -1.63 -10.02 13.38
CA ASN A 65 -1.76 -11.13 14.33
C ASN A 65 -3.08 -11.10 15.13
N THR A 66 -3.64 -9.91 15.33
CA THR A 66 -4.92 -9.73 16.05
C THR A 66 -6.15 -9.89 15.14
N GLY A 67 -5.95 -10.19 13.84
CA GLY A 67 -7.04 -10.30 12.87
C GLY A 67 -7.73 -8.96 12.56
N ALA A 68 -7.19 -7.84 13.07
CA ALA A 68 -7.70 -6.52 12.78
C ALA A 68 -7.41 -6.20 11.31
N THR A 69 -8.45 -6.19 10.48
CA THR A 69 -8.29 -5.88 9.06
C THR A 69 -7.87 -4.41 8.90
N HIS A 70 -6.60 -4.16 8.62
CA HIS A 70 -6.13 -2.84 8.21
C HIS A 70 -6.60 -2.55 6.78
N ARG A 71 -7.83 -2.03 6.64
CA ARG A 71 -8.33 -1.58 5.34
C ARG A 71 -7.76 -0.19 5.05
N SER A 72 -6.58 -0.12 4.44
CA SER A 72 -6.18 1.12 3.78
C SER A 72 -7.09 1.31 2.57
N VAL A 73 -8.16 2.09 2.72
CA VAL A 73 -8.95 2.53 1.57
C VAL A 73 -8.07 3.51 0.80
N SER A 74 -7.48 3.03 -0.30
CA SER A 74 -6.78 3.89 -1.24
C SER A 74 -7.74 4.99 -1.71
N SER A 75 -7.27 6.24 -1.79
CA SER A 75 -8.06 7.35 -2.35
C SER A 75 -8.47 7.07 -3.80
N SER A 76 -7.68 6.32 -4.55
CA SER A 76 -8.03 5.83 -5.89
C SER A 76 -9.19 4.83 -5.85
N SER A 77 -9.21 3.91 -4.87
CA SER A 77 -10.35 3.03 -4.63
C SER A 77 -11.60 3.81 -4.19
N SER A 78 -11.44 4.92 -3.46
CA SER A 78 -12.55 5.84 -3.16
C SER A 78 -13.12 6.51 -4.42
N GLY A 79 -12.26 6.92 -5.36
CA GLY A 79 -12.70 7.50 -6.63
C GLY A 79 -13.47 6.50 -7.50
N ILE A 80 -12.98 5.26 -7.58
CA ILE A 80 -13.66 4.16 -8.28
C ILE A 80 -14.99 3.85 -7.60
N GLN A 81 -15.03 3.77 -6.26
CA GLN A 81 -16.26 3.52 -5.52
C GLN A 81 -17.31 4.61 -5.77
N LYS A 82 -16.92 5.89 -5.73
CA LYS A 82 -17.81 7.00 -6.07
C LYS A 82 -18.37 6.89 -7.48
N ARG A 83 -17.55 6.49 -8.47
CA ARG A 83 -18.01 6.26 -9.84
C ARG A 83 -19.02 5.12 -9.92
N ILE A 84 -18.74 4.00 -9.24
CA ILE A 84 -19.66 2.86 -9.15
C ILE A 84 -21.00 3.29 -8.53
N ASP A 85 -20.95 4.03 -7.42
CA ASP A 85 -22.15 4.49 -6.72
C ASP A 85 -23.01 5.40 -7.62
N ILE A 86 -22.38 6.30 -8.39
CA ILE A 86 -23.06 7.17 -9.36
C ILE A 86 -23.70 6.34 -10.50
N LEU A 87 -22.96 5.39 -11.07
CA LEU A 87 -23.48 4.52 -12.15
C LEU A 87 -24.66 3.68 -11.65
N MET A 88 -24.56 3.12 -10.45
CA MET A 88 -25.64 2.37 -9.81
C MET A 88 -26.88 3.23 -9.57
N ALA A 89 -26.72 4.49 -9.16
CA ALA A 89 -27.83 5.42 -8.98
C ALA A 89 -28.53 5.73 -10.31
N ARG A 90 -27.78 5.97 -11.38
CA ARG A 90 -28.33 6.23 -12.73
C ARG A 90 -29.05 5.02 -13.32
N TYR A 91 -28.49 3.81 -13.12
CA TYR A 91 -29.15 2.57 -13.51
C TYR A 91 -30.50 2.38 -12.82
N LYS A 92 -30.57 2.62 -11.50
CA LYS A 92 -31.84 2.55 -10.74
C LYS A 92 -32.88 3.56 -11.22
N ASN A 93 -32.45 4.69 -11.76
CA ASN A 93 -33.33 5.71 -12.34
C ASN A 93 -33.70 5.44 -13.80
N ASN A 94 -33.24 4.33 -14.40
CA ASN A 94 -33.38 3.98 -15.82
C ASN A 94 -32.76 5.02 -16.79
N ASP A 95 -31.80 5.83 -16.34
CA ASP A 95 -31.11 6.81 -17.20
C ASP A 95 -30.05 6.15 -18.10
N ILE A 96 -29.61 4.94 -17.77
CA ILE A 96 -28.53 4.22 -18.45
C ILE A 96 -28.86 2.72 -18.48
N ASP A 97 -28.66 2.08 -19.63
CA ASP A 97 -28.81 0.63 -19.81
C ASP A 97 -27.49 -0.12 -19.51
N VAL A 98 -27.59 -1.40 -19.15
CA VAL A 98 -26.46 -2.26 -18.74
C VAL A 98 -25.37 -2.31 -19.82
N LYS A 99 -25.75 -2.24 -21.10
CA LYS A 99 -24.82 -2.26 -22.22
C LYS A 99 -23.92 -1.01 -22.25
N GLN A 100 -24.48 0.16 -21.94
CA GLN A 100 -23.72 1.42 -21.86
C GLN A 100 -22.80 1.49 -20.63
N MET A 101 -23.01 0.64 -19.63
CA MET A 101 -22.19 0.58 -18.42
C MET A 101 -20.84 -0.14 -18.66
N TRP A 102 -20.79 -1.07 -19.62
CA TRP A 102 -19.60 -1.88 -19.91
C TRP A 102 -18.64 -1.24 -20.92
N ASP A 103 -19.14 -0.29 -21.73
CA ASP A 103 -18.39 0.32 -22.85
C ASP A 103 -17.59 1.59 -22.47
N ASN A 104 -17.36 1.88 -21.18
CA ASN A 104 -16.62 3.07 -20.68
C ASN A 104 -15.29 2.75 -20.00
#